data_AF-A0ABD7LU34-F1
#
_entry.id   AF-A0ABD7LU34-F1
#
_cell.length_a   1.000
_cell.length_b   1.000
_cell.length_c   1.000
_cell.angle_alpha   90.00
_cell.angle_beta   90.00
_cell.angle_gamma   90.00
#
_symmetry.space_group_name_H-M   'P 1'
#
loop_
_entity.id
_entity.type
_entity.pdbx_description
1 polymer ?
#
loop_
_entity_poly.entity_id
_entity_poly.type
_entity_poly.pdbx_seq_one_letter_code
_entity_poly.pdbx_strand_id
1 'polypeptide(L)'
;MMETLFEKEQLNETGYWMATIHRNTKHIHIHFAVVEKENTRKPYTEIENGVSYIVPKGKRRQATLDAMKTNYVHELERFSYEKDRMIGMEKRNLLTRKSDLRNTLTKVVKEPARYDRHAMNLLNEVYKTLPEKRSEWNYGDENRTKLSPFTRGKLDELTKYVLTKEPGYQEYIQISKALKEEAKSLYGESKRETKNAEKNALFDLKKRTGNAILTELKRQDSQIKPLIESVNQMQSIYNERSFRTLKQLPTNEYKYSYQEFVKRRKQFQQRVVTQRSLRQLNRTINAHEEKYHASKAYEEQQRRIQMEQERQ
;
A
#
# COMPACT_ATOMS: atom_id res chain seq x y z
N MET A 1 -1.11 27.15 22.21
CA MET A 1 -1.11 25.92 23.05
C MET A 1 -2.42 25.66 23.80
N MET A 2 -2.80 26.52 24.76
CA MET A 2 -3.88 26.23 25.74
C MET A 2 -5.28 26.21 25.11
N GLU A 3 -5.50 27.06 24.12
CA GLU A 3 -6.72 27.08 23.30
C GLU A 3 -7.02 25.69 22.71
N THR A 4 -6.02 25.01 22.13
CA THR A 4 -6.18 23.64 21.61
C THR A 4 -6.60 22.63 22.69
N LEU A 5 -6.16 22.81 23.93
CA LEU A 5 -6.60 21.97 25.05
C LEU A 5 -8.05 22.28 25.43
N PHE A 6 -8.44 23.56 25.43
CA PHE A 6 -9.79 23.97 25.80
C PHE A 6 -10.81 23.53 24.75
N GLU A 7 -10.52 23.67 23.46
CA GLU A 7 -11.39 23.22 22.37
C GLU A 7 -11.64 21.70 22.43
N LYS A 8 -10.56 20.92 22.62
CA LYS A 8 -10.65 19.45 22.60
C LYS A 8 -11.29 18.85 23.84
N GLU A 9 -11.24 19.55 24.97
CA GLU A 9 -11.85 19.13 26.24
C GLU A 9 -13.14 19.91 26.54
N GLN A 10 -13.60 20.77 25.62
CA GLN A 10 -14.83 21.58 25.75
C GLN A 10 -14.82 22.50 26.99
N LEU A 11 -13.69 23.18 27.23
CA LEU A 11 -13.47 24.05 28.39
C LEU A 11 -13.43 25.54 28.06
N ASN A 12 -13.85 25.91 26.85
CA ASN A 12 -13.74 27.30 26.37
C ASN A 12 -14.51 28.30 27.24
N GLU A 13 -15.63 27.87 27.84
CA GLU A 13 -16.51 28.74 28.63
C GLU A 13 -16.30 28.61 30.15
N THR A 14 -15.81 27.45 30.62
CA THR A 14 -15.73 27.11 32.06
C THR A 14 -14.30 27.02 32.59
N GLY A 15 -13.32 26.91 31.69
CA GLY A 15 -11.92 26.66 32.00
C GLY A 15 -11.10 27.93 32.18
N TYR A 16 -10.23 27.93 33.17
CA TYR A 16 -9.19 28.94 33.36
C TYR A 16 -7.84 28.25 33.41
N TRP A 17 -6.80 28.94 32.96
CA TRP A 17 -5.44 28.44 33.08
C TRP A 17 -4.50 29.50 33.64
N MET A 18 -3.50 29.05 34.36
CA MET A 18 -2.43 29.87 34.92
C MET A 18 -1.10 29.18 34.67
N ALA A 19 -0.02 29.96 34.59
CA ALA A 19 1.32 29.43 34.44
C ALA A 19 2.30 30.16 35.35
N THR A 20 3.29 29.42 35.84
CA THR A 20 4.43 29.97 36.60
C THR A 20 5.73 29.54 35.94
N ILE A 21 6.70 30.46 35.89
CA ILE A 21 7.99 30.23 35.25
C ILE A 21 9.06 30.27 36.34
N HIS A 22 9.77 29.16 36.51
CA HIS A 22 10.91 29.06 37.41
C HIS A 22 12.20 29.20 36.59
N ARG A 23 12.99 30.22 36.92
CA ARG A 23 14.27 30.54 36.25
C ARG A 23 15.50 30.17 37.09
N ASN A 24 15.30 29.75 38.33
CA ASN A 24 16.34 29.39 39.30
C ASN A 24 16.72 27.90 39.27
N THR A 25 16.25 27.16 38.27
CA THR A 25 16.57 25.74 38.03
C THR A 25 17.59 25.62 36.90
N LYS A 26 18.25 24.44 36.77
CA LYS A 26 19.23 24.16 35.70
C LYS A 26 18.71 24.45 34.28
N HIS A 27 17.41 24.27 34.07
CA HIS A 27 16.70 24.60 32.84
C HIS A 27 15.45 25.43 33.17
N ILE A 28 14.95 26.25 32.24
CA ILE A 28 13.69 26.97 32.42
C ILE A 28 12.58 25.94 32.66
N HIS A 29 11.91 26.03 33.82
CA HIS A 29 10.79 25.18 34.14
C HIS A 29 9.52 26.00 34.11
N ILE A 30 8.49 25.52 33.41
CA ILE A 30 7.20 26.21 33.31
C ILE A 30 6.13 25.26 33.81
N HIS A 31 5.44 25.64 34.88
CA HIS A 31 4.26 24.93 35.35
C HIS A 31 3.02 25.54 34.69
N PHE A 32 2.11 24.69 34.25
CA PHE A 32 0.79 25.08 33.76
C PHE A 32 -0.27 24.40 34.64
N ALA A 33 -1.25 25.16 35.10
CA ALA A 33 -2.41 24.65 35.81
C ALA A 33 -3.68 25.05 35.05
N VAL A 34 -4.62 24.10 34.92
CA VAL A 34 -5.95 24.33 34.34
C VAL A 34 -6.96 24.02 35.42
N VAL A 35 -7.83 24.98 35.69
CA VAL A 35 -8.96 24.86 36.61
C VAL A 35 -10.26 25.02 35.85
N GLU A 36 -11.32 24.48 36.41
CA GLU A 36 -12.64 24.50 35.81
C GLU A 36 -13.63 24.83 36.91
N LYS A 37 -14.52 25.80 36.66
CA LYS A 37 -15.47 26.25 37.70
C LYS A 37 -16.54 25.21 37.98
N GLU A 38 -17.02 24.55 36.93
CA GLU A 38 -18.08 23.53 36.98
C GLU A 38 -17.60 22.29 36.25
N ASN A 39 -17.87 21.09 36.77
CA ASN A 39 -17.38 19.88 36.14
C ASN A 39 -18.16 19.56 34.85
N THR A 40 -17.57 19.80 33.68
CA THR A 40 -18.16 19.43 32.37
C THR A 40 -18.10 17.94 32.06
N ARG A 41 -17.29 17.16 32.78
CA ARG A 41 -17.04 15.74 32.49
C ARG A 41 -17.93 14.84 33.34
N LYS A 42 -18.65 13.95 32.66
CA LYS A 42 -19.47 12.92 33.32
C LYS A 42 -18.61 12.10 34.29
N PRO A 43 -19.03 11.96 35.56
CA PRO A 43 -18.33 11.11 36.50
C PRO A 43 -18.46 9.65 36.06
N TYR A 44 -17.57 8.80 36.58
CA TYR A 44 -17.62 7.36 36.35
C TYR A 44 -17.73 6.63 37.69
N THR A 45 -18.32 5.44 37.67
CA THR A 45 -18.43 4.61 38.87
C THR A 45 -17.19 3.75 38.98
N GLU A 46 -16.56 3.77 40.14
CA GLU A 46 -15.43 2.93 40.49
C GLU A 46 -15.86 2.02 41.66
N ILE A 47 -15.36 0.78 41.67
CA ILE A 47 -15.71 -0.24 42.68
C ILE A 47 -14.41 -0.65 43.38
N GLU A 48 -14.34 -0.37 44.68
CA GLU A 48 -13.27 -0.81 45.59
C GLU A 48 -13.97 -1.58 46.69
N ASN A 49 -13.44 -2.77 47.00
CA ASN A 49 -13.90 -3.60 48.10
C ASN A 49 -15.41 -3.88 48.07
N GLY A 50 -16.03 -3.95 46.88
CA GLY A 50 -17.45 -4.24 46.70
C GLY A 50 -18.40 -3.06 46.90
N VAL A 51 -17.89 -1.86 47.18
CA VAL A 51 -18.68 -0.63 47.30
C VAL A 51 -18.49 0.21 46.05
N SER A 52 -19.58 0.69 45.46
CA SER A 52 -19.55 1.58 44.30
C SER A 52 -19.53 3.05 44.73
N TYR A 53 -18.63 3.84 44.15
CA TYR A 53 -18.54 5.28 44.38
C TYR A 53 -18.43 6.04 43.05
N ILE A 54 -19.04 7.23 43.03
CA ILE A 54 -19.09 8.11 41.87
C ILE A 54 -17.87 9.02 41.92
N VAL A 55 -16.94 8.87 40.97
CA VAL A 55 -15.67 9.60 40.93
C VAL A 55 -15.68 10.63 39.79
N PRO A 56 -15.30 11.89 40.05
CA PRO A 56 -15.12 12.88 39.00
C PRO A 56 -13.91 12.54 38.11
N LYS A 57 -14.07 12.65 36.80
CA LYS A 57 -13.02 12.31 35.84
C LYS A 57 -11.97 13.41 35.71
N GLY A 58 -10.92 13.35 36.52
CA GLY A 58 -9.81 14.31 36.50
C GLY A 58 -8.82 14.15 35.34
N LYS A 59 -8.60 12.91 34.87
CA LYS A 59 -7.60 12.61 33.83
C LYS A 59 -8.03 13.10 32.44
N ARG A 60 -7.13 13.81 31.75
CA ARG A 60 -7.32 14.26 30.36
C ARG A 60 -6.94 13.18 29.37
N ARG A 61 -7.50 13.24 28.16
CA ARG A 61 -7.15 12.29 27.10
C ARG A 61 -5.71 12.54 26.65
N GLN A 62 -4.92 11.47 26.49
CA GLN A 62 -3.53 11.59 26.04
C GLN A 62 -3.42 12.28 24.66
N ALA A 63 -4.40 12.04 23.77
CA ALA A 63 -4.45 12.69 22.46
C ALA A 63 -4.62 14.21 22.55
N THR A 64 -5.35 14.70 23.57
CA THR A 64 -5.48 16.14 23.86
C THR A 64 -4.15 16.70 24.33
N LEU A 65 -3.51 16.05 25.31
CA LEU A 65 -2.22 16.48 25.85
C LEU A 65 -1.13 16.48 24.78
N ASP A 66 -1.13 15.48 23.90
CA ASP A 66 -0.21 15.43 22.76
C ASP A 66 -0.45 16.57 21.78
N ALA A 67 -1.71 16.88 21.46
CA ALA A 67 -2.05 17.98 20.56
C ALA A 67 -1.68 19.35 21.15
N MET A 68 -1.93 19.55 22.44
CA MET A 68 -1.49 20.74 23.18
C MET A 68 0.03 20.91 23.07
N LYS A 69 0.81 19.86 23.36
CA LYS A 69 2.28 19.87 23.26
C LYS A 69 2.76 20.14 21.84
N THR A 70 2.14 19.53 20.84
CA THR A 70 2.47 19.79 19.42
C THR A 70 2.23 21.26 19.07
N ASN A 71 1.09 21.83 19.47
CA ASN A 71 0.80 23.23 19.16
C ASN A 71 1.78 24.18 19.85
N TYR A 72 2.16 23.90 21.11
CA TYR A 72 3.20 24.67 21.80
C TYR A 72 4.54 24.65 21.08
N VAL A 73 4.99 23.47 20.64
CA VAL A 73 6.23 23.34 19.88
C VAL A 73 6.14 24.08 18.55
N HIS A 74 5.02 23.99 17.82
CA HIS A 74 4.84 24.72 16.57
C HIS A 74 4.87 26.24 16.78
N GLU A 75 4.28 26.76 17.86
CA GLU A 75 4.37 28.17 18.22
C GLU A 75 5.83 28.58 18.50
N LEU A 76 6.58 27.79 19.29
CA LEU A 76 8.00 28.04 19.54
C LEU A 76 8.85 27.99 18.27
N GLU A 77 8.63 27.00 17.41
CA GLU A 77 9.30 26.88 16.12
C GLU A 77 9.00 28.06 15.22
N ARG A 78 7.75 28.54 15.20
CA ARG A 78 7.37 29.73 14.44
C ARG A 78 8.16 30.96 14.91
N PHE A 79 8.25 31.20 16.22
CA PHE A 79 9.08 32.29 16.77
C PHE A 79 10.56 32.13 16.40
N SER A 80 11.06 30.89 16.42
CA SER A 80 12.44 30.59 16.03
C SER A 80 12.69 30.86 14.54
N TYR A 81 11.78 30.44 13.64
CA TYR A 81 11.92 30.63 12.19
C TYR A 81 11.68 32.06 11.73
N GLU A 82 10.82 32.82 12.42
CA GLU A 82 10.68 34.25 12.18
C GLU A 82 11.99 34.98 12.51
N LYS A 83 12.72 34.50 13.53
CA LYS A 83 14.03 35.02 13.91
C LYS A 83 15.17 34.51 13.02
N ASP A 84 15.11 33.26 12.57
CA ASP A 84 16.10 32.60 11.72
C ASP A 84 15.44 31.88 10.54
N ARG A 85 15.23 32.63 9.47
CA ARG A 85 14.55 32.18 8.24
C ARG A 85 15.25 30.99 7.58
N MET A 86 16.57 30.86 7.74
CA MET A 86 17.37 29.80 7.13
C MET A 86 17.02 28.43 7.72
N ILE A 87 16.94 28.32 9.04
CA ILE A 87 16.58 27.06 9.73
C ILE A 87 15.18 26.59 9.30
N GLY A 88 14.23 27.51 9.20
CA GLY A 88 12.87 27.20 8.74
C GLY A 88 12.82 26.73 7.29
N MET A 89 13.69 27.26 6.42
CA MET A 89 13.84 26.81 5.03
C MET A 89 14.47 25.43 4.93
N GLU A 90 15.53 25.15 5.68
CA GLU A 90 16.21 23.85 5.69
C GLU A 90 15.25 22.71 6.08
N LYS A 91 14.48 22.90 7.16
CA LYS A 91 13.48 21.90 7.57
C LYS A 91 12.43 21.66 6.50
N ARG A 92 11.89 22.73 5.89
CA ARG A 92 10.92 22.59 4.79
C ARG A 92 11.52 21.84 3.61
N ASN A 93 12.77 22.15 3.24
CA ASN A 93 13.48 21.46 2.17
C ASN A 93 13.67 19.97 2.48
N LEU A 94 14.04 19.62 3.72
CA LEU A 94 14.16 18.22 4.16
C LEU A 94 12.82 17.48 4.08
N LEU A 95 11.72 18.10 4.51
CA LEU A 95 10.39 17.51 4.45
C LEU A 95 9.91 17.31 3.01
N THR A 96 10.13 18.31 2.14
CA THR A 96 9.85 18.23 0.70
C THR A 96 10.67 17.11 0.07
N ARG A 97 11.99 17.10 0.30
CA ARG A 97 12.89 16.06 -0.21
C ARG A 97 12.48 14.68 0.24
N LYS A 98 12.10 14.50 1.51
CA LYS A 98 11.56 13.24 2.04
C LYS A 98 10.29 12.80 1.31
N SER A 99 9.38 13.73 1.03
CA SER A 99 8.14 13.47 0.29
C SER A 99 8.45 13.04 -1.15
N ASP A 100 9.37 13.73 -1.81
CA ASP A 100 9.79 13.43 -3.19
C ASP A 100 10.47 12.07 -3.29
N LEU A 101 11.41 11.78 -2.39
CA LEU A 101 12.06 10.48 -2.28
C LEU A 101 11.04 9.36 -2.09
N ARG A 102 10.08 9.52 -1.16
CA ARG A 102 9.00 8.56 -0.94
C ARG A 102 8.22 8.30 -2.23
N ASN A 103 7.86 9.36 -2.97
CA ASN A 103 7.09 9.24 -4.20
C ASN A 103 7.90 8.54 -5.30
N THR A 104 9.18 8.90 -5.46
CA THR A 104 10.10 8.30 -6.43
C THR A 104 10.33 6.82 -6.14
N LEU A 105 10.64 6.47 -4.88
CA LEU A 105 10.80 5.08 -4.45
C LEU A 105 9.51 4.26 -4.66
N THR A 106 8.35 4.87 -4.43
CA THR A 106 7.06 4.23 -4.70
C THR A 106 6.82 4.01 -6.20
N LYS A 107 7.36 4.85 -7.08
CA LYS A 107 7.28 4.64 -8.54
C LYS A 107 8.20 3.51 -9.00
N VAL A 108 9.44 3.46 -8.49
CA VAL A 108 10.41 2.42 -8.85
C VAL A 108 9.86 1.02 -8.60
N VAL A 109 9.21 0.78 -7.47
CA VAL A 109 8.62 -0.54 -7.14
C VAL A 109 7.39 -0.90 -8.00
N LYS A 110 6.86 0.03 -8.81
CA LYS A 110 5.79 -0.27 -9.78
C LYS A 110 6.31 -0.74 -11.12
N GLU A 111 7.63 -0.76 -11.33
CA GLU A 111 8.23 -1.14 -12.60
C GLU A 111 8.90 -2.52 -12.50
N PRO A 112 8.14 -3.64 -12.64
CA PRO A 112 8.70 -4.99 -12.66
C PRO A 112 9.78 -5.18 -13.71
N ALA A 113 9.80 -4.36 -14.77
CA ALA A 113 10.84 -4.40 -15.80
C ALA A 113 12.27 -4.16 -15.24
N ARG A 114 12.39 -3.47 -14.10
CA ARG A 114 13.67 -3.24 -13.40
C ARG A 114 14.04 -4.37 -12.45
N TYR A 115 13.18 -5.37 -12.28
CA TYR A 115 13.43 -6.45 -11.34
C TYR A 115 14.41 -7.44 -11.93
N ASP A 116 15.43 -7.76 -11.16
CA ASP A 116 16.33 -8.85 -11.50
C ASP A 116 15.68 -10.20 -11.19
N ARG A 117 16.42 -11.28 -11.48
CA ARG A 117 15.93 -12.65 -11.28
C ARG A 117 15.50 -12.92 -9.83
N HIS A 118 16.21 -12.37 -8.86
CA HIS A 118 15.90 -12.57 -7.45
C HIS A 118 14.62 -11.85 -7.03
N ALA A 119 14.48 -10.57 -7.39
CA ALA A 119 13.26 -9.80 -7.14
C ALA A 119 12.04 -10.42 -7.85
N MET A 120 12.21 -10.94 -9.07
CA MET A 120 11.16 -11.66 -9.78
C MET A 120 10.75 -12.97 -9.08
N ASN A 121 11.69 -13.71 -8.50
CA ASN A 121 11.37 -14.91 -7.74
C ASN A 121 10.55 -14.58 -6.48
N LEU A 122 10.96 -13.54 -5.74
CA LEU A 122 10.20 -13.07 -4.58
C LEU A 122 8.79 -12.58 -4.97
N LEU A 123 8.67 -11.86 -6.08
CA LEU A 123 7.37 -11.42 -6.61
C LEU A 123 6.47 -12.61 -6.95
N ASN A 124 7.02 -13.66 -7.56
CA ASN A 124 6.29 -14.89 -7.88
C ASN A 124 5.85 -15.65 -6.62
N GLU A 125 6.68 -15.70 -5.58
CA GLU A 125 6.32 -16.28 -4.29
C GLU A 125 5.15 -15.51 -3.67
N VAL A 126 5.23 -14.18 -3.64
CA VAL A 126 4.14 -13.32 -3.16
C VAL A 126 2.86 -13.63 -3.94
N TYR A 127 2.92 -13.64 -5.28
CA TYR A 127 1.75 -13.87 -6.13
C TYR A 127 1.06 -15.21 -5.86
N LYS A 128 1.83 -16.29 -5.67
CA LYS A 128 1.29 -17.63 -5.40
C LYS A 128 0.60 -17.74 -4.04
N THR A 129 1.00 -16.92 -3.07
CA THR A 129 0.45 -16.93 -1.71
C THR A 129 -0.53 -15.79 -1.45
N LEU A 130 -0.98 -15.08 -2.50
CA LEU A 130 -2.04 -14.09 -2.39
C LEU A 130 -3.41 -14.76 -2.23
N PRO A 131 -4.35 -14.13 -1.49
CA PRO A 131 -5.74 -14.58 -1.43
C PRO A 131 -6.39 -14.61 -2.82
N GLU A 132 -7.38 -15.48 -3.03
CA GLU A 132 -8.12 -15.56 -4.31
C GLU A 132 -8.84 -14.26 -4.65
N LYS A 133 -9.34 -13.55 -3.63
CA LYS A 133 -10.07 -12.29 -3.79
C LYS A 133 -9.09 -11.12 -3.93
N ARG A 134 -9.09 -10.48 -5.10
CA ARG A 134 -8.29 -9.26 -5.39
C ARG A 134 -8.59 -8.09 -4.45
N SER A 135 -9.81 -8.01 -3.92
CA SER A 135 -10.19 -6.96 -2.95
C SER A 135 -9.35 -7.05 -1.67
N GLU A 136 -8.87 -8.24 -1.33
CA GLU A 136 -8.10 -8.52 -0.11
C GLU A 136 -6.60 -8.27 -0.28
N TRP A 137 -6.11 -7.96 -1.49
CA TRP A 137 -4.69 -7.64 -1.67
C TRP A 137 -4.43 -6.21 -1.22
N ASN A 138 -4.24 -6.03 0.08
CA ASN A 138 -3.89 -4.77 0.70
C ASN A 138 -2.81 -4.97 1.76
N TYR A 139 -1.80 -4.12 1.72
CA TYR A 139 -0.81 -4.03 2.77
C TYR A 139 -1.32 -3.08 3.85
N GLY A 140 -1.51 -3.60 5.06
CA GLY A 140 -2.06 -2.87 6.20
C GLY A 140 -1.37 -3.26 7.51
N ASP A 141 -1.89 -2.71 8.61
CA ASP A 141 -1.48 -3.14 9.94
C ASP A 141 -1.82 -4.63 10.13
N GLU A 142 -1.13 -5.31 11.05
CA GLU A 142 -1.27 -6.76 11.26
C GLU A 142 -2.74 -7.18 11.45
N ASN A 143 -3.51 -6.36 12.16
CA ASN A 143 -4.93 -6.61 12.44
C ASN A 143 -5.87 -6.22 11.28
N ARG A 144 -5.38 -5.50 10.25
CA ARG A 144 -6.19 -4.94 9.17
C ARG A 144 -5.93 -5.59 7.81
N THR A 145 -4.77 -6.20 7.63
CA THR A 145 -4.45 -6.91 6.39
C THR A 145 -5.05 -8.31 6.37
N LYS A 146 -5.47 -8.77 5.20
CA LYS A 146 -5.90 -10.17 4.96
C LYS A 146 -4.77 -11.02 4.36
N LEU A 147 -3.58 -10.43 4.18
CA LEU A 147 -2.39 -11.14 3.74
C LEU A 147 -1.89 -12.06 4.84
N SER A 148 -1.49 -13.29 4.46
CA SER A 148 -0.85 -14.19 5.41
C SER A 148 0.46 -13.57 5.93
N PRO A 149 0.91 -13.91 7.16
CA PRO A 149 2.19 -13.45 7.69
C PRO A 149 3.36 -13.80 6.77
N PHE A 150 3.30 -14.96 6.11
CA PHE A 150 4.29 -15.39 5.14
C PHE A 150 4.32 -14.48 3.91
N THR A 151 3.15 -14.22 3.29
CA THR A 151 3.03 -13.33 2.12
C THR A 151 3.50 -11.92 2.44
N ARG A 152 3.17 -11.42 3.63
CA ARG A 152 3.64 -10.13 4.14
C ARG A 152 5.17 -10.11 4.28
N GLY A 153 5.76 -11.12 4.93
CA GLY A 153 7.21 -11.21 5.08
C GLY A 153 7.96 -11.25 3.74
N LYS A 154 7.42 -11.96 2.75
CA LYS A 154 7.99 -11.99 1.39
C LYS A 154 7.85 -10.69 0.63
N LEU A 155 6.71 -10.01 0.78
CA LEU A 155 6.51 -8.67 0.22
C LEU A 155 7.45 -7.64 0.86
N ASP A 156 7.73 -7.79 2.15
CA ASP A 156 8.67 -6.96 2.90
C ASP A 156 10.11 -7.18 2.42
N GLU A 157 10.49 -8.44 2.23
CA GLU A 157 11.79 -8.85 1.67
C GLU A 157 11.98 -8.27 0.26
N LEU A 158 10.99 -8.45 -0.62
CA LEU A 158 11.00 -7.89 -1.97
C LEU A 158 11.15 -6.37 -1.95
N THR A 159 10.31 -5.70 -1.15
CA THR A 159 10.32 -4.25 -1.03
C THR A 159 11.68 -3.75 -0.56
N LYS A 160 12.23 -4.36 0.50
CA LYS A 160 13.54 -4.00 1.02
C LYS A 160 14.63 -4.21 -0.03
N TYR A 161 14.61 -5.35 -0.72
CA TYR A 161 15.60 -5.69 -1.73
C TYR A 161 15.60 -4.69 -2.89
N VAL A 162 14.44 -4.35 -3.44
CA VAL A 162 14.31 -3.36 -4.52
C VAL A 162 14.76 -1.97 -4.05
N LEU A 163 14.32 -1.53 -2.87
CA LEU A 163 14.67 -0.22 -2.33
C LEU A 163 16.17 -0.09 -2.00
N THR A 164 16.82 -1.14 -1.51
CA THR A 164 18.26 -1.07 -1.17
C THR A 164 19.17 -0.80 -2.36
N LYS A 165 18.71 -1.03 -3.59
CA LYS A 165 19.44 -0.74 -4.82
C LYS A 165 19.31 0.72 -5.24
N GLU A 166 18.32 1.43 -4.72
CA GLU A 166 18.05 2.81 -5.09
C GLU A 166 18.84 3.77 -4.18
N PRO A 167 19.62 4.71 -4.75
CA PRO A 167 20.41 5.65 -3.96
C PRO A 167 19.52 6.51 -3.04
N GLY A 168 18.31 6.84 -3.50
CA GLY A 168 17.34 7.63 -2.73
C GLY A 168 16.83 6.94 -1.46
N TYR A 169 17.00 5.63 -1.31
CA TYR A 169 16.56 4.92 -0.11
C TYR A 169 17.45 5.23 1.11
N GLN A 170 18.77 5.28 0.92
CA GLN A 170 19.70 5.65 1.99
C GLN A 170 19.48 7.09 2.44
N GLU A 171 19.28 7.99 1.48
CA GLU A 171 18.94 9.38 1.76
C GLU A 171 17.64 9.50 2.56
N TYR A 172 16.59 8.75 2.19
CA TYR A 172 15.32 8.72 2.92
C TYR A 172 15.49 8.27 4.38
N ILE A 173 16.33 7.26 4.63
CA ILE A 173 16.66 6.78 5.98
C ILE A 173 17.39 7.87 6.76
N GLN A 174 18.38 8.53 6.17
CA GLN A 174 19.14 9.60 6.82
C GLN A 174 18.25 10.79 7.19
N ILE A 175 17.39 11.25 6.27
CA ILE A 175 16.43 12.32 6.57
C ILE A 175 15.46 11.89 7.67
N SER A 176 15.02 10.64 7.67
CA SER A 176 14.13 10.12 8.72
C SER A 176 14.79 10.04 10.10
N LYS A 177 16.09 9.75 10.16
CA LYS A 177 16.89 9.83 11.39
C LYS A 177 17.08 11.26 11.86
N ALA A 178 17.41 12.19 10.96
CA ALA A 178 17.56 13.60 11.28
C ALA A 178 16.27 14.18 11.90
N LEU A 179 15.12 13.90 11.28
CA LEU A 179 13.81 14.33 11.80
C LEU A 179 13.45 13.69 13.15
N LYS A 180 13.94 12.48 13.43
CA LYS A 180 13.77 11.84 14.75
C LYS A 180 14.61 12.53 15.82
N GLU A 181 15.87 12.85 15.53
CA GLU A 181 16.72 13.58 16.48
C GLU A 181 16.20 15.00 16.73
N GLU A 182 15.67 15.67 15.70
CA GLU A 182 14.97 16.94 15.85
C GLU A 182 13.75 16.80 16.77
N ALA A 183 12.88 15.81 16.52
CA ALA A 183 11.73 15.55 17.37
C ALA A 183 12.15 15.20 18.82
N LYS A 184 13.24 14.48 19.01
CA LYS A 184 13.81 14.18 20.33
C LYS A 184 14.30 15.45 21.03
N SER A 185 14.92 16.38 20.30
CA SER A 185 15.33 17.68 20.85
C SER A 185 14.14 18.52 21.30
N LEU A 186 13.01 18.46 20.58
CA LEU A 186 11.82 19.27 20.87
C LEU A 186 10.93 18.68 21.97
N TYR A 187 10.72 17.37 21.92
CA TYR A 187 9.74 16.68 22.78
C TYR A 187 10.39 15.82 23.88
N GLY A 188 11.71 15.67 23.86
CA GLY A 188 12.44 14.72 24.69
C GLY A 188 12.32 13.27 24.20
N GLU A 189 12.94 12.34 24.93
CA GLU A 189 12.79 10.91 24.67
C GLU A 189 11.43 10.40 25.15
N SER A 190 10.56 10.01 24.21
CA SER A 190 9.30 9.34 24.57
C SER A 190 9.52 7.85 24.74
N LYS A 191 9.02 7.30 25.86
CA LYS A 191 8.91 5.84 26.06
C LYS A 191 7.86 5.20 25.14
N ARG A 192 7.05 5.99 24.42
CA ARG A 192 5.99 5.52 23.53
C ARG A 192 6.57 5.22 22.14
N GLU A 193 6.60 3.94 21.79
CA GLU A 193 7.04 3.46 20.48
C GLU A 193 6.29 4.13 19.31
N THR A 194 4.98 4.41 19.48
CA THR A 194 4.14 5.07 18.48
C THR A 194 4.56 6.49 18.13
N LYS A 195 5.42 7.13 18.93
CA LYS A 195 5.95 8.47 18.67
C LYS A 195 7.32 8.47 18.00
N ASN A 196 7.86 7.29 17.66
CA ASN A 196 9.13 7.19 16.97
C ASN A 196 8.97 7.59 15.49
N ALA A 197 9.39 8.81 15.16
CA ALA A 197 9.25 9.41 13.83
C ALA A 197 9.94 8.59 12.72
N GLU A 198 11.11 8.02 13.01
CA GLU A 198 11.87 7.18 12.08
C GLU A 198 11.11 5.88 11.77
N LYS A 199 10.71 5.14 12.82
CA LYS A 199 9.98 3.87 12.65
C LYS A 199 8.65 4.08 11.91
N ASN A 200 7.92 5.12 12.26
CA ASN A 200 6.67 5.49 11.58
C ASN A 200 6.90 5.83 10.10
N ALA A 201 7.96 6.57 9.78
CA ALA A 201 8.30 6.91 8.40
C ALA A 201 8.69 5.68 7.58
N LEU A 202 9.53 4.80 8.13
CA LEU A 202 9.91 3.55 7.46
C LEU A 202 8.71 2.62 7.26
N PHE A 203 7.80 2.56 8.23
CA PHE A 203 6.56 1.80 8.09
C PHE A 203 5.62 2.39 7.03
N ASP A 204 5.45 3.72 6.98
CA ASP A 204 4.66 4.39 5.92
C ASP A 204 5.24 4.11 4.53
N LEU A 205 6.57 4.24 4.37
CA LEU A 205 7.23 3.93 3.11
C LEU A 205 6.97 2.48 2.70
N LYS A 206 7.23 1.53 3.62
CA LYS A 206 6.99 0.09 3.43
C LYS A 206 5.55 -0.20 3.02
N LYS A 207 4.58 0.43 3.70
CA LYS A 207 3.16 0.28 3.39
C LYS A 207 2.80 0.80 2.01
N ARG A 208 3.36 1.94 1.61
CA ARG A 208 3.10 2.54 0.28
C ARG A 208 3.72 1.72 -0.84
N THR A 209 4.97 1.28 -0.68
CA THR A 209 5.67 0.49 -1.68
C THR A 209 5.06 -0.91 -1.80
N GLY A 210 4.73 -1.56 -0.69
CA GLY A 210 4.03 -2.85 -0.69
C GLY A 210 2.67 -2.75 -1.39
N ASN A 211 1.87 -1.73 -1.07
CA ASN A 211 0.61 -1.50 -1.78
C ASN A 211 0.81 -1.16 -3.26
N ALA A 212 1.86 -0.42 -3.62
CA ALA A 212 2.16 -0.11 -5.02
C ALA A 212 2.44 -1.37 -5.84
N ILE A 213 3.22 -2.32 -5.29
CA ILE A 213 3.46 -3.64 -5.91
C ILE A 213 2.13 -4.41 -6.04
N LEU A 214 1.32 -4.48 -4.98
CA LEU A 214 0.04 -5.19 -5.01
C LEU A 214 -0.94 -4.56 -6.02
N THR A 215 -0.98 -3.23 -6.14
CA THR A 215 -1.80 -2.54 -7.15
C THR A 215 -1.36 -2.92 -8.56
N GLU A 216 -0.06 -2.99 -8.81
CA GLU A 216 0.46 -3.39 -10.12
C GLU A 216 0.15 -4.86 -10.42
N LEU A 217 0.27 -5.75 -9.42
CA LEU A 217 -0.17 -7.14 -9.55
C LEU A 217 -1.66 -7.26 -9.86
N LYS A 218 -2.53 -6.48 -9.20
CA LYS A 218 -3.98 -6.44 -9.52
C LYS A 218 -4.22 -6.04 -10.97
N ARG A 219 -3.48 -5.03 -11.46
CA ARG A 219 -3.59 -4.55 -12.84
C ARG A 219 -3.21 -5.65 -13.81
N GLN A 220 -2.08 -6.32 -13.61
CA GLN A 220 -1.62 -7.41 -14.47
C GLN A 220 -2.58 -8.60 -14.45
N ASP A 221 -3.01 -9.04 -13.26
CA ASP A 221 -3.97 -10.14 -13.13
C ASP A 221 -5.32 -9.80 -13.77
N SER A 222 -5.76 -8.55 -13.71
CA SER A 222 -6.98 -8.09 -14.40
C SER A 222 -6.89 -8.17 -15.92
N GLN A 223 -5.71 -7.99 -16.49
CA GLN A 223 -5.47 -8.10 -17.93
C GLN A 223 -5.33 -9.57 -18.37
N ILE A 224 -4.64 -10.38 -17.56
CA ILE A 224 -4.27 -11.77 -17.92
C ILE A 224 -5.44 -12.75 -17.71
N LYS A 225 -6.20 -12.63 -16.61
CA LYS A 225 -7.28 -13.57 -16.29
C LYS A 225 -8.35 -13.72 -17.39
N PRO A 226 -8.89 -12.64 -17.99
CA PRO A 226 -9.89 -12.78 -19.07
C PRO A 226 -9.29 -13.41 -20.34
N LEU A 227 -8.00 -13.18 -20.62
CA LEU A 227 -7.29 -13.84 -21.73
C LEU A 227 -7.14 -15.34 -21.49
N ILE A 228 -6.83 -15.76 -20.26
CA ILE A 228 -6.74 -17.18 -19.91
C ILE A 228 -8.13 -17.83 -19.99
N GLU A 229 -9.17 -17.16 -19.48
CA GLU A 229 -10.55 -17.65 -19.53
C GLU A 229 -11.05 -17.78 -20.96
N SER A 230 -10.76 -16.81 -21.84
CA SER A 230 -11.14 -16.89 -23.26
C SER A 230 -10.42 -18.01 -24.01
N VAL A 231 -9.11 -18.21 -23.76
CA VAL A 231 -8.36 -19.34 -24.32
C VAL A 231 -8.91 -20.68 -23.82
N ASN A 232 -9.22 -20.80 -22.53
CA ASN A 232 -9.80 -22.01 -21.96
C ASN A 232 -11.19 -22.31 -22.56
N GLN A 233 -12.03 -21.29 -22.75
CA GLN A 233 -13.33 -21.43 -23.42
C GLN A 233 -13.16 -21.85 -24.88
N MET A 234 -12.21 -21.24 -25.60
CA MET A 234 -11.92 -21.59 -26.99
C MET A 234 -11.43 -23.05 -27.09
N GLN A 235 -10.63 -23.49 -26.12
CA GLN A 235 -10.13 -24.85 -26.04
C GLN A 235 -11.19 -25.87 -25.61
N SER A 236 -12.14 -25.50 -24.75
CA SER A 236 -13.29 -26.36 -24.43
C SER A 236 -14.20 -26.52 -25.64
N ILE A 237 -14.46 -25.44 -26.40
CA ILE A 237 -15.21 -25.49 -27.67
C ILE A 237 -14.48 -26.38 -28.68
N TYR A 238 -13.16 -26.25 -28.81
CA TYR A 238 -12.37 -27.11 -29.70
C TYR A 238 -12.45 -28.56 -29.25
N ASN A 239 -12.25 -28.85 -27.97
CA ASN A 239 -12.35 -30.21 -27.44
C ASN A 239 -13.75 -30.80 -27.62
N GLU A 240 -14.83 -30.06 -27.38
CA GLU A 240 -16.20 -30.52 -27.63
C GLU A 240 -16.45 -30.83 -29.11
N ARG A 241 -15.92 -30.01 -30.03
CA ARG A 241 -15.98 -30.29 -31.47
C ARG A 241 -15.19 -31.55 -31.81
N SER A 242 -13.98 -31.70 -31.27
CA SER A 242 -13.13 -32.89 -31.41
C SER A 242 -13.80 -34.16 -30.87
N PHE A 243 -14.47 -34.08 -29.71
CA PHE A 243 -15.22 -35.18 -29.11
C PHE A 243 -16.47 -35.57 -29.91
N ARG A 244 -17.13 -34.61 -30.58
CA ARG A 244 -18.23 -34.92 -31.53
C ARG A 244 -17.73 -35.69 -32.75
N THR A 245 -16.56 -35.32 -33.30
CA THR A 245 -15.92 -36.07 -34.39
C THR A 245 -15.38 -37.44 -33.95
N LEU A 246 -14.86 -37.57 -32.73
CA LEU A 246 -14.33 -38.83 -32.20
C LEU A 246 -15.42 -39.85 -31.84
N LYS A 247 -16.64 -39.41 -31.52
CA LYS A 247 -17.80 -40.30 -31.32
C LYS A 247 -18.26 -41.04 -32.58
N GLN A 248 -17.77 -40.64 -33.76
CA GLN A 248 -18.13 -41.24 -35.04
C GLN A 248 -17.13 -42.32 -35.51
N LEU A 249 -16.08 -42.61 -34.72
CA LEU A 249 -15.04 -43.58 -35.08
C LEU A 249 -15.15 -44.88 -34.25
N PRO A 250 -14.74 -46.05 -34.79
CA PRO A 250 -15.00 -47.36 -34.17
C PRO A 250 -14.26 -47.56 -32.84
N THR A 251 -14.93 -48.26 -31.92
CA THR A 251 -14.72 -48.27 -30.45
C THR A 251 -13.35 -48.76 -29.91
N ASN A 252 -12.46 -49.35 -30.72
CA ASN A 252 -11.31 -50.09 -30.20
C ASN A 252 -10.02 -49.28 -29.94
N GLU A 253 -9.91 -48.02 -30.36
CA GLU A 253 -8.68 -47.21 -30.17
C GLU A 253 -8.67 -46.35 -28.89
N TYR A 254 -9.75 -46.33 -28.11
CA TYR A 254 -9.98 -45.30 -27.10
C TYR A 254 -9.11 -45.41 -25.83
N LYS A 255 -8.57 -46.60 -25.52
CA LYS A 255 -7.96 -46.87 -24.21
C LYS A 255 -6.54 -46.31 -24.04
N TYR A 256 -5.80 -46.10 -25.14
CA TYR A 256 -4.40 -45.66 -25.10
C TYR A 256 -4.22 -44.12 -25.10
N SER A 257 -5.21 -43.38 -25.61
CA SER A 257 -5.12 -41.91 -25.79
C SER A 257 -5.36 -41.10 -24.51
N TYR A 258 -6.28 -41.55 -23.64
CA TYR A 258 -6.67 -40.79 -22.45
C TYR A 258 -5.55 -40.67 -21.40
N GLN A 259 -4.75 -41.73 -21.21
CA GLN A 259 -3.66 -41.71 -20.23
C GLN A 259 -2.50 -40.80 -20.66
N GLU A 260 -2.18 -40.74 -21.95
CA GLU A 260 -1.18 -39.82 -22.51
C GLU A 260 -1.65 -38.35 -22.45
N PHE A 261 -2.94 -38.10 -22.68
CA PHE A 261 -3.54 -36.76 -22.56
C PHE A 261 -3.43 -36.19 -21.13
N VAL A 262 -3.73 -37.00 -20.11
CA VAL A 262 -3.64 -36.60 -18.70
C VAL A 262 -2.17 -36.33 -18.29
N LYS A 263 -1.23 -37.13 -18.79
CA LYS A 263 0.22 -36.89 -18.58
C LYS A 263 0.69 -35.57 -19.19
N ARG A 264 0.30 -35.26 -20.44
CA ARG A 264 0.64 -33.96 -21.08
C ARG A 264 0.05 -32.77 -20.33
N ARG A 265 -1.21 -32.88 -19.86
CA ARG A 265 -1.89 -31.81 -19.10
C ARG A 265 -1.13 -31.42 -17.81
N LYS A 266 -0.62 -32.39 -17.05
CA LYS A 266 0.22 -32.13 -15.85
C LYS A 266 1.54 -31.43 -16.20
N GLN A 267 2.11 -31.73 -17.37
CA GLN A 267 3.35 -31.13 -17.85
C GLN A 267 3.22 -29.64 -18.23
N PHE A 268 2.04 -29.20 -18.68
CA PHE A 268 1.76 -27.80 -19.04
C PHE A 268 1.49 -26.90 -17.83
N GLN A 269 0.91 -27.42 -16.75
CA GLN A 269 0.64 -26.63 -15.53
C GLN A 269 1.93 -26.22 -14.77
N GLN A 270 3.05 -26.91 -14.99
CA GLN A 270 4.33 -26.61 -14.32
C GLN A 270 5.17 -25.52 -15.02
N ARG A 271 4.82 -25.10 -16.24
CA ARG A 271 5.58 -24.07 -16.96
C ARG A 271 5.11 -22.68 -16.57
N VAL A 272 5.63 -22.20 -15.44
CA VAL A 272 5.62 -20.77 -15.07
C VAL A 272 6.08 -19.95 -16.28
N VAL A 273 5.27 -18.97 -16.65
CA VAL A 273 5.44 -18.10 -17.82
C VAL A 273 6.86 -17.56 -17.88
N THR A 274 7.65 -18.03 -18.84
CA THR A 274 8.98 -17.49 -19.11
C THR A 274 8.88 -16.33 -20.10
N GLN A 275 9.86 -15.43 -20.09
CA GLN A 275 9.94 -14.28 -21.00
C GLN A 275 9.86 -14.68 -22.49
N ARG A 276 10.23 -15.93 -22.83
CA ARG A 276 10.07 -16.50 -24.18
C ARG A 276 8.61 -16.82 -24.52
N SER A 277 7.84 -17.31 -23.53
CA SER A 277 6.40 -17.57 -23.64
C SER A 277 5.60 -16.28 -23.90
N LEU A 278 5.97 -15.18 -23.22
CA LEU A 278 5.34 -13.86 -23.42
C LEU A 278 5.62 -13.28 -24.82
N ARG A 279 6.86 -13.43 -25.32
CA ARG A 279 7.20 -13.00 -26.69
C ARG A 279 6.46 -13.80 -27.76
N GLN A 280 6.22 -15.09 -27.51
CA GLN A 280 5.50 -15.96 -28.43
C GLN A 280 4.00 -15.64 -28.44
N LEU A 281 3.42 -15.31 -27.26
CA LEU A 281 2.06 -14.80 -27.12
C LEU A 281 1.86 -13.47 -27.86
N ASN A 282 2.78 -12.50 -27.71
CA ASN A 282 2.69 -11.24 -28.44
C ASN A 282 2.77 -11.43 -29.96
N ARG A 283 3.59 -12.36 -30.46
CA ARG A 283 3.61 -12.67 -31.91
C ARG A 283 2.31 -13.30 -32.40
N THR A 284 1.71 -14.20 -31.61
CA THR A 284 0.43 -14.81 -31.97
C THR A 284 -0.73 -13.83 -31.90
N ILE A 285 -0.70 -12.87 -30.97
CA ILE A 285 -1.71 -11.80 -30.86
C ILE A 285 -1.59 -10.86 -32.07
N ASN A 286 -0.39 -10.40 -32.41
CA ASN A 286 -0.18 -9.54 -33.58
C ASN A 286 -0.59 -10.24 -34.89
N ALA A 287 -0.27 -11.53 -35.05
CA ALA A 287 -0.69 -12.30 -36.22
C ALA A 287 -2.22 -12.49 -36.30
N HIS A 288 -2.91 -12.48 -35.15
CA HIS A 288 -4.36 -12.56 -35.09
C HIS A 288 -5.03 -11.20 -35.40
N GLU A 289 -4.42 -10.09 -34.98
CA GLU A 289 -4.83 -8.73 -35.39
C GLU A 289 -4.69 -8.55 -36.91
N GLU A 290 -3.56 -8.94 -37.50
CA GLU A 290 -3.36 -8.86 -38.96
C GLU A 290 -4.41 -9.67 -39.73
N LYS A 291 -4.72 -10.88 -39.28
CA LYS A 291 -5.78 -11.71 -39.88
C LYS A 291 -7.18 -11.10 -39.72
N TYR A 292 -7.46 -10.48 -38.58
CA TYR A 292 -8.73 -9.80 -38.34
C TYR A 292 -8.90 -8.59 -39.27
N HIS A 293 -7.86 -7.77 -39.44
CA HIS A 293 -7.86 -6.65 -40.37
C HIS A 293 -8.02 -7.11 -41.83
N ALA A 294 -7.33 -8.18 -42.24
CA ALA A 294 -7.49 -8.77 -43.57
C ALA A 294 -8.92 -9.28 -43.83
N SER A 295 -9.54 -9.92 -42.84
CA SER A 295 -10.93 -10.39 -42.94
C SER A 295 -11.92 -9.23 -43.06
N LYS A 296 -11.69 -8.14 -42.32
CA LYS A 296 -12.53 -6.93 -42.39
C LYS A 296 -12.41 -6.22 -43.74
N ALA A 297 -11.19 -6.12 -44.28
CA ALA A 297 -10.95 -5.56 -45.60
C ALA A 297 -11.63 -6.39 -46.70
N TYR A 298 -11.60 -7.72 -46.58
CA TYR A 298 -12.31 -8.61 -47.51
C TYR A 298 -13.83 -8.42 -47.45
N GLU A 299 -14.42 -8.36 -46.25
CA GLU A 299 -15.86 -8.07 -46.09
C GLU A 299 -16.25 -6.72 -46.72
N GLU A 300 -15.41 -5.70 -46.54
CA GLU A 300 -15.67 -4.38 -47.12
C GLU A 300 -15.59 -4.39 -48.66
N GLN A 301 -14.62 -5.12 -49.21
CA GLN A 301 -14.49 -5.31 -50.65
C GLN A 301 -15.70 -6.05 -51.24
N GLN A 302 -16.18 -7.11 -50.57
CA GLN A 302 -17.38 -7.83 -51.00
C GLN A 302 -18.62 -6.92 -50.99
N ARG A 303 -18.77 -6.06 -49.99
CA ARG A 303 -19.85 -5.06 -49.96
C ARG A 303 -19.75 -4.05 -51.10
N ARG A 304 -18.54 -3.61 -51.47
CA ARG A 304 -18.33 -2.70 -52.60
C ARG A 304 -18.72 -3.34 -53.92
N ILE A 305 -18.30 -4.59 -54.15
CA ILE A 305 -18.67 -5.37 -55.33
C ILE A 305 -20.19 -5.53 -55.42
N GLN A 306 -20.85 -5.82 -54.30
CA GLN A 306 -22.30 -5.97 -54.25
C GLN A 306 -23.02 -4.65 -54.56
N MET A 307 -22.55 -3.51 -54.03
CA MET A 307 -23.10 -2.19 -54.36
C MET A 307 -22.85 -1.77 -55.81
N GLU A 308 -21.76 -2.21 -56.45
CA GLU A 308 -21.52 -1.97 -57.89
C GLU A 308 -22.43 -2.82 -58.77
N GLN A 309 -22.69 -4.08 -58.37
CA GLN A 309 -23.63 -4.96 -59.06
C GLN A 309 -25.08 -4.46 -58.96
N GLU A 310 -25.45 -3.79 -57.87
CA GLU A 310 -26.77 -3.16 -57.70
C GLU A 310 -26.93 -1.82 -58.46
N ARG A 311 -25.83 -1.26 -59.01
CA ARG A 311 -25.83 -0.02 -59.79
C ARG A 311 -25.82 -0.22 -61.32
N GLN A 312 -25.70 -1.46 -61.81
CA GLN A 312 -25.80 -1.81 -63.23
C GLN A 312 -27.20 -2.34 -63.57
#